data_AF-A0A3N2MT13-F1
#
_entry.id   AF-A0A3N2MT13-F1
#
_cell.length_a   1.000
_cell.length_b   1.000
_cell.length_c   1.000
_cell.angle_alpha   90.00
_cell.angle_beta   90.00
_cell.angle_gamma   90.00
#
_symmetry.space_group_name_H-M   'P 1'
#
loop_
_entity.id
_entity.type
_entity.pdbx_description
1 polymer ?
#
loop_
_entity_poly.entity_id
_entity_poly.type
_entity_poly.pdbx_seq_one_letter_code
_entity_poly.pdbx_strand_id
1 'polypeptide(L)' 'LSALPPEKIDYSLIEFVKDRPGHDMRYAIDPSKIAATLSWTPSTPFETGILKTVKWCMDNTSWAKAVTEGTEDFL' A
#
# COMPACT_ATOMS: atom_id res chain seq x y z
N LEU A 1 15.01 -7.48 3.25
CA LEU A 1 13.80 -8.21 3.64
C LEU A 1 13.53 -9.23 2.53
N SER A 2 14.05 -10.45 2.68
CA SER A 2 13.69 -11.54 1.75
C SER A 2 12.21 -11.86 1.96
N ALA A 3 11.47 -12.15 0.88
CA ALA A 3 10.11 -12.64 1.00
C ALA A 3 10.09 -13.83 1.98
N LEU A 4 9.21 -13.77 2.98
CA LEU A 4 9.00 -14.90 3.86
C LEU A 4 8.50 -16.07 3.00
N PRO A 5 8.98 -17.30 3.22
CA PRO A 5 8.40 -18.45 2.54
C PRO A 5 6.89 -18.51 2.88
N PRO A 6 6.02 -18.93 1.94
CA PRO A 6 4.57 -18.85 2.11
C PRO A 6 4.06 -19.51 3.40
N GLU A 7 4.72 -20.57 3.85
CA GLU A 7 4.47 -21.29 5.10
C GLU A 7 4.69 -20.46 6.39
N LYS A 8 5.31 -19.29 6.29
CA LYS A 8 5.56 -18.35 7.40
C LYS A 8 4.67 -17.10 7.34
N ILE A 9 3.72 -17.04 6.42
CA ILE A 9 2.74 -15.95 6.40
C ILE A 9 1.71 -16.23 7.50
N ASP A 10 1.68 -15.36 8.49
CA ASP A 10 0.67 -15.40 9.55
C ASP A 10 -0.60 -14.67 9.09
N TYR A 11 -1.66 -15.45 8.90
CA TYR A 11 -2.98 -14.94 8.51
C TYR A 11 -3.85 -14.54 9.72
N SER A 12 -3.39 -14.76 10.95
CA SER A 12 -4.16 -14.48 12.18
C SER A 12 -4.47 -12.99 12.37
N LEU A 13 -3.69 -12.11 11.73
CA LEU A 13 -3.89 -10.66 11.76
C LEU A 13 -4.87 -10.15 10.68
N ILE A 14 -5.49 -11.03 9.88
CA ILE A 14 -6.44 -10.66 8.83
C ILE A 14 -7.87 -10.93 9.30
N GLU A 15 -8.72 -9.91 9.29
CA GLU A 15 -10.15 -10.01 9.54
C GLU A 15 -10.95 -9.58 8.31
N PHE A 16 -11.94 -10.39 7.92
CA PHE A 16 -12.87 -10.05 6.85
C PHE A 16 -14.05 -9.30 7.44
N VAL A 17 -14.19 -8.03 7.07
CA VAL A 17 -15.32 -7.19 7.44
C VAL A 17 -16.25 -6.97 6.25
N LYS A 18 -17.42 -6.38 6.49
CA LYS A 18 -18.37 -6.04 5.43
C LYS A 18 -17.70 -5.09 4.42
N ASP A 19 -17.81 -5.42 3.13
CA ASP A 19 -17.27 -4.59 2.06
C ASP A 19 -17.95 -3.21 2.00
N ARG A 20 -17.21 -2.22 1.48
CA ARG A 20 -17.71 -0.84 1.35
C ARG A 20 -18.73 -0.76 0.20
N PRO A 21 -19.87 -0.08 0.39
CA PRO A 21 -20.80 0.18 -0.72
C PRO A 21 -20.09 0.89 -1.87
N GLY A 22 -20.22 0.37 -3.09
CA GLY A 22 -19.59 0.96 -4.28
C GLY A 22 -18.10 0.62 -4.46
N HIS A 23 -17.60 -0.47 -3.89
CA HIS A 23 -16.23 -0.92 -4.15
C HIS A 23 -16.07 -1.40 -5.60
N ASP A 24 -15.46 -0.57 -6.45
CA ASP A 24 -15.02 -1.01 -7.77
C ASP A 24 -13.97 -2.12 -7.65
N MET A 25 -14.24 -3.29 -8.23
CA MET A 25 -13.42 -4.50 -8.03
C MET A 25 -12.07 -4.45 -8.73
N ARG A 26 -11.92 -3.63 -9.77
CA ARG A 26 -10.72 -3.62 -10.60
C ARG A 26 -10.47 -2.28 -11.25
N TYR A 27 -9.32 -1.70 -10.91
CA TYR A 27 -8.71 -0.63 -11.68
C TYR A 27 -7.46 -1.16 -12.40
N ALA A 28 -7.30 -0.76 -13.66
CA ALA A 28 -6.09 -1.00 -14.43
C ALA A 28 -5.89 0.18 -15.37
N ILE A 29 -4.65 0.67 -15.46
CA ILE A 29 -4.26 1.75 -16.34
C ILE A 29 -3.28 1.20 -17.36
N ASP A 30 -3.45 1.59 -18.63
CA ASP A 30 -2.43 1.40 -19.66
C ASP A 30 -1.55 2.67 -19.75
N PRO A 31 -0.29 2.63 -19.28
CA PRO A 31 0.62 3.77 -19.35
C PRO A 31 1.38 3.87 -20.69
N SER A 32 1.03 3.07 -21.71
CA SER A 32 1.77 3.01 -22.98
C SER A 32 1.96 4.38 -23.64
N LYS A 33 0.92 5.25 -23.60
CA LYS A 33 0.98 6.60 -24.17
C LYS A 33 2.09 7.43 -23.53
N ILE A 34 2.13 7.52 -22.20
CA ILE A 34 3.12 8.37 -21.51
C ILE A 34 4.54 7.81 -21.65
N ALA A 35 4.67 6.48 -21.67
CA ALA A 35 5.94 5.81 -21.94
C ALA A 35 6.48 6.14 -23.34
N ALA A 36 5.62 6.11 -24.36
CA ALA A 36 6.01 6.42 -25.73
C ALA A 36 6.26 7.92 -25.95
N THR A 37 5.41 8.80 -25.42
CA THR A 37 5.47 10.23 -25.75
C THR A 37 6.44 11.01 -24.89
N LEU A 38 6.63 10.60 -23.63
CA LEU A 38 7.48 11.29 -22.66
C LEU A 38 8.67 10.46 -22.19
N SER A 39 8.85 9.23 -22.70
CA SER A 39 9.89 8.30 -22.23
C SER A 39 9.84 8.06 -20.73
N TRP A 40 8.65 8.19 -20.12
CA TRP A 40 8.46 7.97 -18.69
C TRP A 40 8.15 6.51 -18.40
N THR A 41 8.87 5.95 -17.44
CA THR A 41 8.58 4.64 -16.85
C THR A 41 8.75 4.74 -15.33
N PRO A 42 7.99 3.98 -14.52
CA PRO A 42 8.16 3.98 -13.08
C PRO A 42 9.58 3.53 -12.72
N SER A 43 10.25 4.30 -11.87
CA SER A 43 11.60 3.99 -11.39
C SER A 43 11.61 3.05 -10.19
N THR A 44 10.45 2.80 -9.57
CA THR A 44 10.31 2.00 -8.36
C THR A 44 9.31 0.87 -8.59
N PRO A 45 9.77 -0.40 -8.57
CA PRO A 45 8.90 -1.57 -8.56
C PRO A 45 8.07 -1.65 -7.28
N PHE A 46 6.91 -2.32 -7.33
CA PHE A 46 6.02 -2.45 -6.17
C PHE A 46 6.72 -3.07 -4.96
N GLU A 47 7.48 -4.17 -5.13
CA GLU A 47 8.13 -4.82 -3.98
C GLU A 47 9.12 -3.89 -3.28
N THR A 48 9.83 -3.05 -4.05
CA THR A 48 10.75 -2.06 -3.46
C THR A 48 9.97 -0.93 -2.80
N GLY A 49 8.91 -0.44 -3.45
CA GLY A 49 8.07 0.64 -2.94
C GLY A 49 7.43 0.29 -1.61
N ILE A 50 6.76 -0.87 -1.51
CA ILE A 50 6.03 -1.26 -0.30
C ILE A 50 6.96 -1.42 0.91
N LEU A 51 8.18 -1.95 0.71
CA LEU A 51 9.19 -2.07 1.78
C LEU A 51 9.64 -0.69 2.28
N LYS A 52 9.88 0.26 1.37
CA LYS A 52 10.24 1.64 1.73
C LYS A 52 9.11 2.33 2.49
N THR A 53 7.87 2.13 2.06
CA THR A 53 6.68 2.69 2.72
C THR A 53 6.54 2.17 4.15
N VAL A 54 6.62 0.84 4.36
CA VAL A 54 6.53 0.26 5.71
C VAL A 54 7.64 0.79 6.61
N LYS A 55 8.89 0.85 6.11
CA LYS A 55 10.01 1.43 6.86
C LYS A 55 9.75 2.89 7.23
N TRP A 56 9.26 3.70 6.29
CA TRP A 56 8.95 5.09 6.54
C TRP A 56 7.88 5.23 7.64
N CYS A 57 6.81 4.43 7.62
CA CYS A 57 5.78 4.48 8.67
C CYS A 57 6.36 4.16 10.06
N MET A 58 7.27 3.18 10.17
CA MET A 58 7.92 2.84 11.44
C MET A 58 8.90 3.91 11.90
N ASP A 59 9.62 4.54 10.98
CA ASP A 59 10.60 5.59 11.30
C ASP A 59 9.92 6.94 11.62
N ASN A 60 8.64 7.13 11.26
CA ASN A 60 7.89 8.41 11.37
C ASN A 60 6.61 8.29 12.21
N THR A 61 6.65 7.55 13.33
CA THR A 61 5.47 7.32 14.19
C THR A 61 4.89 8.60 14.80
N SER A 62 5.69 9.63 15.06
CA SER A 62 5.21 10.93 15.55
C SER A 62 4.32 11.63 14.53
N TRP A 63 4.69 11.57 13.24
CA TRP A 63 3.87 12.08 12.15
C TRP A 63 2.58 11.29 12.03
N ALA A 64 2.67 9.95 12.04
CA ALA A 64 1.50 9.08 11.92
C ALA A 64 0.48 9.38 13.03
N LYS A 65 0.95 9.52 14.28
CA LYS A 65 0.10 9.89 15.40
C LYS A 65 -0.59 11.23 15.18
N ALA A 66 0.16 12.26 14.79
CA ALA A 66 -0.39 13.61 14.61
C ALA A 66 -1.48 13.69 13.52
N VAL A 67 -1.44 12.85 12.49
CA VAL A 67 -2.45 12.84 11.41
C VAL A 67 -3.67 11.96 11.70
N THR A 68 -3.57 11.05 12.68
CA THR A 68 -4.69 10.20 13.12
C THR A 68 -5.34 10.65 14.43
N GLU A 69 -4.76 11.62 15.13
CA GLU A 69 -5.37 12.22 16.32
C GLU A 69 -6.75 12.82 15.96
N GLY A 70 -7.79 12.45 16.69
CA GLY A 70 -9.16 12.92 16.47
C GLY A 70 -9.94 12.13 15.40
N THR A 71 -9.35 11.09 14.79
CA THR A 71 -10.04 10.21 13.83
C THR A 71 -10.53 8.91 14.46
N GLU A 72 -10.45 8.77 15.78
CA GLU A 72 -10.74 7.53 16.51
C GLU A 72 -12.21 7.10 16.36
N ASP A 73 -13.12 8.05 16.13
CA ASP A 73 -14.54 7.76 15.90
C ASP A 73 -14.82 7.18 14.49
N PHE A 74 -13.85 7.24 13.58
CA PHE A 74 -13.95 6.77 12.19
C PHE A 74 -13.12 5.51 11.89
N LEU A 75 -12.31 5.05 12.85
CA LEU A 75 -11.48 3.85 12.78
C LEU A 75 -12.07 2.74 13.66
#